data_AF-A0A8J7C100-F1
#
_entry.id   AF-A0A8J7C100-F1
#
_cell.length_a   1.000
_cell.length_b   1.000
_cell.length_c   1.000
_cell.angle_alpha   90.00
_cell.angle_beta   90.00
_cell.angle_gamma   90.00
#
_symmetry.space_group_name_H-M   'P 1'
#
loop_
_entity.id
_entity.type
_entity.pdbx_description
1 polymer ?
#
loop_
_entity_poly.entity_id
_entity_poly.type
_entity_poly.pdbx_seq_one_letter_code
_entity_poly.pdbx_strand_id
1 'polypeptide(L)'
;FIGGRTLDPKRMHMFYTACYDLDNFRSFVFESSFCERFDIQPEALQELKTNDEALLRFAFRWLRFALFAEPTLKVKEEAVERSQP
;
A
#
# COMPACT_ATOMS: atom_id res chain seq x y z
N PHE A 1 18.34 1.50 4.30
CA PHE A 1 18.75 0.35 3.47
C PHE A 1 18.17 -0.91 4.07
N ILE A 2 17.69 -1.88 3.27
CA ILE A 2 16.88 -3.05 3.69
C ILE A 2 17.71 -4.09 4.47
N GLY A 3 18.57 -3.66 5.41
CA GLY A 3 19.32 -4.51 6.33
C GLY A 3 20.12 -5.66 5.69
N GLY A 4 20.57 -5.52 4.43
CA GLY A 4 21.29 -6.58 3.71
C GLY A 4 20.40 -7.69 3.11
N ARG A 5 19.08 -7.57 3.14
CA ARG A 5 18.14 -8.52 2.50
C ARG A 5 17.96 -8.15 1.03
N THR A 6 18.12 -9.13 0.14
CA THR A 6 17.70 -9.02 -1.26
C THR A 6 16.19 -8.81 -1.32
N LEU A 7 15.73 -7.92 -2.19
CA LEU A 7 14.32 -7.83 -2.54
C LEU A 7 13.97 -9.11 -3.32
N ASP A 8 13.21 -9.99 -2.70
CA ASP A 8 12.68 -11.15 -3.41
C ASP A 8 11.76 -10.70 -4.56
N PRO A 9 11.53 -11.55 -5.58
CA PRO A 9 10.76 -11.18 -6.77
C PRO A 9 9.38 -10.57 -6.46
N LYS A 10 8.72 -11.02 -5.38
CA LYS A 10 7.42 -10.48 -4.98
C LYS A 10 7.53 -9.04 -4.50
N ARG A 11 8.54 -8.73 -3.68
CA ARG A 11 8.80 -7.36 -3.21
C ARG A 11 9.23 -6.44 -4.34
N MET A 12 10.04 -6.93 -5.29
CA MET A 12 10.38 -6.16 -6.48
C MET A 12 9.14 -5.85 -7.32
N HIS A 13 8.25 -6.83 -7.51
CA HIS A 13 6.99 -6.60 -8.20
C HIS A 13 6.11 -5.57 -7.48
N MET A 14 5.98 -5.66 -6.15
CA MET A 14 5.25 -4.67 -5.36
C MET A 14 5.82 -3.25 -5.54
N PHE A 15 7.14 -3.10 -5.53
CA PHE A 15 7.80 -1.82 -5.76
C PHE A 15 7.57 -1.31 -7.18
N TYR A 16 7.70 -2.18 -8.19
CA TYR A 16 7.47 -1.83 -9.58
C TYR A 16 6.04 -1.32 -9.80
N THR A 17 5.04 -2.08 -9.36
CA THR A 17 3.63 -1.72 -9.53
C THR A 17 3.32 -0.39 -8.83
N ALA A 18 3.75 -0.23 -7.58
CA ALA A 18 3.49 0.98 -6.81
C ALA A 18 4.13 2.25 -7.38
N CYS A 19 5.29 2.15 -8.05
CA CYS A 19 6.05 3.32 -8.51
C CYS A 19 5.93 3.61 -10.02
N TYR A 20 5.69 2.59 -10.84
CA TYR A 20 5.77 2.69 -12.32
C TYR A 20 4.47 2.28 -13.02
N ASP A 21 3.59 1.55 -12.35
CA ASP A 21 2.32 1.09 -12.91
C ASP A 21 1.17 1.55 -12.02
N LEU A 22 0.98 2.88 -12.02
CA LEU A 22 0.01 3.54 -11.14
C LEU A 22 -1.43 3.13 -11.43
N ASP A 23 -1.76 2.74 -12.66
CA ASP A 23 -3.09 2.24 -12.99
C ASP A 23 -3.37 0.91 -12.29
N ASN A 24 -2.44 -0.06 -12.37
CA ASN A 24 -2.58 -1.31 -11.64
C ASN A 24 -2.48 -1.10 -10.13
N PHE A 25 -1.68 -0.16 -9.65
CA PHE A 25 -1.66 0.18 -8.23
C PHE A 25 -2.99 0.80 -7.77
N ARG A 26 -3.63 1.64 -8.58
CA ARG A 26 -4.97 2.18 -8.32
C ARG A 26 -5.98 1.05 -8.20
N SER A 27 -6.04 0.14 -9.18
CA SER A 27 -6.90 -1.04 -9.10
C SER A 27 -6.61 -1.89 -7.87
N PHE A 28 -5.34 -2.09 -7.51
CA PHE A 28 -4.99 -2.80 -6.27
C PHE A 28 -5.56 -2.12 -5.02
N VAL A 29 -5.52 -0.79 -4.92
CA VAL A 29 -6.06 -0.04 -3.76
C VAL A 29 -7.59 -0.16 -3.66
N PHE A 30 -8.30 -0.12 -4.79
CA PHE A 30 -9.76 -0.03 -4.79
C PHE A 30 -10.51 -1.35 -5.04
N GLU A 31 -9.90 -2.30 -5.72
CA GLU A 31 -10.54 -3.56 -6.14
C GLU A 31 -10.12 -4.76 -5.27
N SER A 32 -9.18 -4.56 -4.35
CA SER A 32 -8.76 -5.59 -3.39
C SER A 32 -9.27 -5.31 -1.97
N SER A 33 -8.97 -6.20 -1.03
CA SER A 33 -9.23 -6.02 0.42
C SER A 33 -8.38 -4.92 1.06
N PHE A 34 -7.69 -4.08 0.28
CA PHE A 34 -6.85 -3.01 0.79
C PHE A 34 -7.63 -2.01 1.65
N CYS A 35 -8.76 -1.50 1.16
CA CYS A 35 -9.62 -0.55 1.90
C CYS A 35 -10.29 -1.18 3.14
N GLU A 36 -10.40 -2.51 3.19
CA GLU A 36 -10.89 -3.25 4.35
C GLU A 36 -9.81 -3.40 5.44
N ARG A 37 -8.53 -3.38 5.05
CA ARG A 37 -7.40 -3.59 5.96
C ARG A 37 -6.85 -2.29 6.53
N PHE A 38 -6.90 -1.21 5.77
CA PHE A 38 -6.31 0.07 6.17
C PHE A 38 -7.38 1.11 6.49
N ASP A 39 -7.12 1.89 7.53
CA ASP A 39 -7.92 3.05 7.88
C ASP A 39 -7.44 4.26 7.09
N ILE A 40 -8.22 4.62 6.07
CA ILE A 40 -7.95 5.72 5.14
C ILE A 40 -9.20 6.57 5.07
N GLN A 41 -9.04 7.89 5.25
CA GLN A 41 -10.17 8.81 5.22
C GLN A 41 -10.86 8.78 3.84
N PRO A 42 -12.21 8.83 3.79
CA PRO A 42 -12.96 8.81 2.54
C PRO A 42 -12.53 9.89 1.55
N GLU A 43 -12.19 11.09 2.03
CA GLU A 43 -11.76 12.22 1.22
C GLU A 43 -10.44 11.91 0.50
N ALA A 44 -9.49 11.29 1.22
CA ALA A 44 -8.23 10.84 0.64
C ALA A 44 -8.48 9.74 -0.40
N LEU A 45 -9.40 8.80 -0.15
CA LEU A 45 -9.75 7.77 -1.14
C LEU A 45 -10.34 8.36 -2.42
N GLN A 46 -11.14 9.43 -2.34
CA GLN A 46 -11.65 10.09 -3.54
C GLN A 46 -10.53 10.74 -4.35
N GLU A 47 -9.59 11.41 -3.67
CA GLU A 47 -8.43 12.02 -4.33
C GLU A 47 -7.55 10.97 -5.02
N LEU A 48 -7.30 9.83 -4.37
CA LEU A 48 -6.49 8.74 -4.91
C LEU A 48 -7.09 8.09 -6.17
N LYS A 49 -8.38 8.27 -6.45
CA LYS A 49 -9.02 7.73 -7.67
C LYS A 49 -8.65 8.49 -8.94
N THR A 50 -8.38 9.78 -8.84
CA THR A 50 -8.25 10.66 -10.01
C THR A 50 -6.96 11.48 -10.04
N ASN A 51 -6.20 11.51 -8.94
CA ASN A 51 -4.95 12.25 -8.84
C ASN A 51 -3.75 11.31 -8.72
N ASP A 52 -3.00 11.18 -9.81
CA ASP A 52 -1.82 10.29 -9.90
C ASP A 52 -0.67 10.73 -8.99
N GLU A 53 -0.53 12.04 -8.76
CA GLU A 53 0.50 12.55 -7.85
C GLU A 53 0.17 12.16 -6.41
N ALA A 54 -1.09 12.32 -6.00
CA ALA A 54 -1.57 11.88 -4.69
C ALA A 54 -1.42 10.34 -4.55
N LEU A 55 -1.74 9.60 -5.60
CA LEU A 55 -1.61 8.15 -5.64
C LEU A 55 -0.16 7.69 -5.49
N LEU A 56 0.79 8.33 -6.18
CA LEU A 56 2.21 8.02 -6.07
C LEU A 56 2.77 8.39 -4.68
N ARG A 57 2.36 9.54 -4.13
CA ARG A 57 2.72 9.93 -2.75
C ARG A 57 2.21 8.90 -1.74
N PHE A 58 1.00 8.40 -1.94
CA PHE A 58 0.44 7.32 -1.14
C PHE A 58 1.20 6.00 -1.32
N ALA A 59 1.56 5.65 -2.55
CA ALA A 59 2.35 4.48 -2.87
C ALA A 59 3.66 4.44 -2.08
N PHE A 60 4.37 5.57 -1.96
CA PHE A 60 5.58 5.66 -1.13
C PHE A 60 5.31 5.41 0.35
N ARG A 61 4.22 5.95 0.90
CA ARG A 61 3.81 5.68 2.29
C ARG A 61 3.50 4.20 2.48
N TRP A 62 2.79 3.58 1.54
CA TRP A 62 2.47 2.16 1.58
C TRP A 62 3.71 1.28 1.46
N LEU A 63 4.66 1.60 0.57
CA LEU A 63 5.90 0.84 0.43
C LEU A 63 6.76 0.88 1.69
N ARG A 64 6.80 2.00 2.41
CA ARG A 64 7.46 2.10 3.73
C ARG A 64 6.85 1.14 4.75
N PHE A 65 5.52 1.03 4.78
CA PHE A 65 4.84 0.04 5.60
C PHE A 65 5.14 -1.40 5.14
N ALA A 66 4.92 -1.68 3.85
CA ALA A 66 4.94 -3.04 3.32
C ALA A 66 6.35 -3.66 3.21
N LEU A 67 7.37 -2.86 2.90
CA LEU A 67 8.75 -3.35 2.70
C LEU A 67 9.65 -3.13 3.91
N PHE A 68 9.39 -2.10 4.71
CA PHE A 68 10.26 -1.71 5.83
C PHE A 68 9.60 -1.86 7.20
N ALA A 69 8.33 -2.31 7.26
CA ALA A 69 7.54 -2.44 8.48
C ALA A 69 7.44 -1.13 9.29
N GLU A 70 7.53 0.02 8.61
CA GLU A 70 7.37 1.32 9.25
C GLU A 70 5.87 1.62 9.49
N PRO A 71 5.47 2.19 10.63
CA PRO A 71 4.07 2.44 10.96
C PRO A 71 3.52 3.69 10.25
N THR A 72 3.58 3.71 8.91
CA THR A 72 3.14 4.85 8.07
C THR A 72 1.66 4.80 7.70
N LEU A 73 1.01 3.65 7.92
CA LEU A 73 -0.42 3.39 7.68
C LEU A 73 -1.04 2.74 8.93
N LYS A 74 -2.29 3.11 9.22
CA LYS A 74 -3.08 2.50 10.29
C LYS A 74 -3.81 1.28 9.73
N VAL A 75 -3.63 0.13 10.37
CA VAL A 75 -4.37 -1.09 10.06
C VAL A 75 -5.63 -1.09 10.92
N LYS A 76 -6.79 -1.42 10.33
CA LYS A 76 -8.05 -1.55 11.07
C LYS A 76 -7.96 -2.74 12.03
N GLU A 77 -8.47 -2.59 13.25
CA GLU A 77 -8.37 -3.61 14.32
C GLU A 77 -8.98 -4.96 13.88
N GLU A 78 -10.08 -4.91 13.13
CA GLU A 78 -10.78 -6.05 12.54
C GLU A 78 -9.97 -6.83 11.47
N ALA A 79 -8.92 -6.23 10.88
CA ALA A 79 -8.00 -6.92 9.99
C ALA A 79 -6.84 -7.62 10.74
N VAL A 80 -6.54 -7.16 11.96
CA VAL A 80 -5.53 -7.78 12.84
C VAL A 80 -6.03 -9.12 13.37
N GLU A 81 -7.32 -9.21 13.67
CA GLU A 81 -7.95 -10.42 14.20
C GLU A 81 -8.08 -11.55 13.16
N ARG A 82 -8.28 -11.21 11.88
CA ARG A 82 -8.32 -12.20 10.78
C ARG A 82 -6.96 -12.76 10.38
N SER A 83 -5.87 -12.20 10.92
CA SER A 83 -4.49 -12.58 10.62
C SER A 83 -3.83 -13.36 11.77
N GLN A 84 -4.53 -13.63 12.87
CA GLN A 84 -4.08 -14.56 13.91
C GLN A 84 -4.53 -15.99 13.56
N PRO A 85 -3.67 -17.01 13.75
CA PRO A 85 -3.95 -18.40 13.43
C PRO A 85 -5.03 -19.04 14.32
#